data_AF-A0A9P8PLR2-F1
#
_entry.id   AF-A0A9P8PLR2-F1
#
_cell.length_a   1.000
_cell.length_b   1.000
_cell.length_c   1.000
_cell.angle_alpha   90.00
_cell.angle_beta   90.00
_cell.angle_gamma   90.00
#
_symmetry.space_group_name_H-M   'P 1'
#
loop_
_entity.id
_entity.type
_entity.pdbx_description
1 polymer ?
#
loop_
_entity_poly.entity_id
_entity_poly.type
_entity_poly.pdbx_seq_one_letter_code
_entity_poly.pdbx_strand_id
1 'polypeptide(L)'
;MPVGNFYLQAIEEEESGDRFKLSDLTKSLRFYESSYQSYLESIKLEVTIDNTYNLYRLIYDVYSGFTGNSFSLRELNLTNFDVLKYNLPQIKKLYDLKLPYFKTVERVEFGKIYDFQYNLVLINLELIENFDSDEIKLLEKGYDGLIREIIEEINEILEYQLEELQKLLDHIALEENENEDGNGDNSKPPAGFEEGQEEEEFDMIEQVTPDVILDTLIQAYKMINAVLENTANLRELTTTRDSLEPFKNKLDEITKKITDLPYERNEESINEIKLLNHSIISLFYDNEEAFIIHWKNIYVDDSIALKSSFVDSLSNFKKFNNIDNISVLNQVSQTFKEIEILLKDKIQNNPQVLELSDYLIRLIEIFTNRSDIELTKFNYTKNEVNLTNSLNILKTALNYLNNVNCGLRETLINKLIKKRLKRQLVLRILILQENGINESKIKETIGEQFYQEDLEILGSVDIYSEIFGI
;
A
#
# COMPACT_ATOMS: atom_id res chain seq x y z
N MET A 1 19.32 -19.32 -29.89
CA MET A 1 19.02 -19.96 -28.60
C MET A 1 17.54 -20.35 -28.62
N PRO A 2 17.15 -21.48 -28.02
CA PRO A 2 15.74 -21.83 -27.84
C PRO A 2 15.05 -20.87 -26.84
N VAL A 3 13.73 -20.67 -27.00
CA VAL A 3 12.88 -19.77 -26.17
C VAL A 3 13.07 -20.02 -24.67
N GLY A 4 13.06 -21.29 -24.26
CA GLY A 4 13.20 -21.68 -22.86
C GLY A 4 14.49 -21.20 -22.18
N ASN A 5 15.55 -20.91 -22.93
CA ASN A 5 16.80 -20.43 -22.34
C ASN A 5 16.71 -18.97 -21.89
N PHE A 6 16.03 -18.10 -22.66
CA PHE A 6 15.86 -16.70 -22.28
C PHE A 6 14.82 -16.52 -21.17
N TYR A 7 13.74 -17.32 -21.18
CA TYR A 7 12.74 -17.28 -20.11
C TYR A 7 13.32 -17.70 -18.76
N LEU A 8 14.04 -18.83 -18.69
CA LEU A 8 14.68 -19.28 -17.46
C LEU A 8 15.75 -18.31 -16.98
N GLN A 9 16.55 -17.75 -17.89
CA GLN A 9 17.51 -16.71 -17.55
C GLN A 9 16.82 -15.48 -16.93
N ALA A 10 15.67 -15.06 -17.46
CA ALA A 10 14.92 -13.93 -16.93
C ALA A 10 14.48 -14.16 -15.47
N ILE A 11 14.00 -15.37 -15.16
CA ILE A 11 13.62 -15.77 -13.79
C ILE A 11 14.84 -15.76 -12.86
N GLU A 12 15.96 -16.36 -13.28
CA GLU A 12 17.18 -16.40 -12.47
C GLU A 12 17.74 -15.00 -12.17
N GLU A 13 17.67 -14.10 -13.15
CA GLU A 13 18.07 -12.70 -13.01
C GLU A 13 17.10 -11.95 -12.08
N GLU A 14 15.81 -12.21 -12.15
CA GLU A 14 14.81 -11.62 -11.27
C GLU A 14 15.02 -12.02 -9.80
N GLU A 15 15.15 -13.32 -9.52
CA GLU A 15 15.47 -13.83 -8.18
C GLU A 15 16.78 -13.24 -7.65
N SER A 16 17.76 -13.06 -8.53
CA SER A 16 19.02 -12.41 -8.17
C SER A 16 18.80 -10.94 -7.79
N GLY A 17 17.90 -10.24 -8.48
CA GLY A 17 17.48 -8.88 -8.14
C GLY A 17 16.89 -8.79 -6.73
N ASP A 18 15.98 -9.71 -6.38
CA ASP A 18 15.32 -9.76 -5.08
C ASP A 18 16.30 -9.97 -3.92
N ARG A 19 17.30 -10.85 -4.12
CA ARG A 19 18.35 -11.10 -3.12
C ARG A 19 19.13 -9.84 -2.74
N PHE A 20 19.30 -8.89 -3.66
CA PHE A 20 20.03 -7.65 -3.41
C PHE A 20 19.12 -6.46 -3.04
N LYS A 21 17.80 -6.55 -3.23
CA LYS A 21 16.84 -5.43 -3.05
C LYS A 21 16.99 -4.69 -1.72
N LEU A 22 17.23 -5.42 -0.63
CA LEU A 22 17.36 -4.82 0.71
C LEU A 22 18.74 -4.22 1.01
N SER A 23 19.80 -4.64 0.30
CA SER A 23 21.20 -4.32 0.64
C SER A 23 21.93 -3.46 -0.39
N ASP A 24 21.66 -3.64 -1.68
CA ASP A 24 22.29 -2.94 -2.79
C ASP A 24 21.28 -2.73 -3.93
N LEU A 25 20.62 -1.56 -3.89
CA LEU A 25 19.60 -1.16 -4.85
C LEU A 25 20.16 -1.00 -6.27
N THR A 26 21.41 -0.57 -6.42
CA THR A 26 22.03 -0.42 -7.75
C THR A 26 22.26 -1.79 -8.38
N LYS A 27 22.75 -2.75 -7.59
CA LYS A 27 22.95 -4.12 -8.05
C LYS A 27 21.63 -4.83 -8.32
N SER A 28 20.63 -4.63 -7.45
CA SER A 28 19.28 -5.14 -7.64
C SER A 28 18.68 -4.66 -8.97
N LEU A 29 18.73 -3.35 -9.26
CA LEU A 29 18.26 -2.82 -10.56
C LEU A 29 19.01 -3.36 -11.77
N ARG A 30 20.32 -3.60 -11.68
CA ARG A 30 21.07 -4.21 -12.80
C ARG A 30 20.56 -5.60 -13.14
N PHE A 31 20.17 -6.36 -12.12
CA PHE A 31 19.57 -7.69 -12.32
C PHE A 31 18.15 -7.57 -12.87
N TYR A 32 17.31 -6.68 -12.34
CA TYR A 32 15.98 -6.45 -12.91
C TYR A 32 16.03 -5.94 -14.35
N GLU A 33 16.98 -5.08 -14.69
CA GLU A 33 17.21 -4.65 -16.08
C GLU A 33 17.61 -5.84 -16.97
N SER A 34 18.49 -6.71 -16.48
CA SER A 34 18.88 -7.91 -17.25
C SER A 34 17.67 -8.82 -17.46
N SER A 35 16.90 -9.08 -16.40
CA SER A 35 15.67 -9.87 -16.43
C SER A 35 14.64 -9.29 -17.42
N TYR A 36 14.44 -7.97 -17.38
CA TYR A 36 13.60 -7.24 -18.33
C TYR A 36 14.02 -7.48 -19.78
N GLN A 37 15.31 -7.37 -20.10
CA GLN A 37 15.82 -7.62 -21.45
C GLN A 37 15.67 -9.10 -21.84
N SER A 38 15.92 -10.03 -20.92
CA SER A 38 15.75 -11.47 -21.13
C SER A 38 14.29 -11.87 -21.40
N TYR A 39 13.32 -11.29 -20.68
CA TYR A 39 11.90 -11.46 -20.96
C TYR A 39 11.51 -10.89 -22.34
N LEU A 40 12.03 -9.71 -22.71
CA LEU A 40 11.78 -9.15 -24.05
C LEU A 40 12.31 -10.06 -25.16
N GLU A 41 13.49 -10.64 -25.01
CA GLU A 41 14.04 -11.60 -25.98
C GLU A 41 13.23 -12.90 -26.03
N SER A 42 12.75 -13.39 -24.88
CA SER A 42 11.84 -14.55 -24.81
C SER A 42 10.56 -14.31 -25.60
N ILE A 43 9.87 -13.19 -25.34
CA ILE A 43 8.62 -12.79 -26.02
C ILE A 43 8.82 -12.60 -27.53
N LYS A 44 9.98 -12.07 -27.96
CA LYS A 44 10.30 -11.92 -29.39
C LYS A 44 10.38 -13.27 -30.12
N LEU A 45 10.81 -14.33 -29.44
CA LEU A 45 10.89 -15.66 -30.02
C LEU A 45 9.52 -16.36 -30.00
N GLU A 46 8.80 -16.27 -28.88
CA GLU A 46 7.47 -16.85 -28.71
C GLU A 46 6.72 -16.10 -27.61
N VAL A 47 5.50 -15.69 -27.91
CA VAL A 47 4.64 -15.01 -26.93
C VAL A 47 3.89 -16.07 -26.13
N THR A 48 4.20 -16.19 -24.85
CA THR A 48 3.47 -17.06 -23.91
C THR A 48 2.74 -16.21 -22.86
N ILE A 49 1.81 -16.83 -22.12
CA ILE A 49 1.18 -16.18 -20.95
C ILE A 49 2.27 -15.84 -19.94
N ASP A 50 3.08 -16.82 -19.54
CA ASP A 50 4.04 -16.66 -18.44
C ASP A 50 5.09 -15.59 -18.71
N ASN A 51 5.69 -15.56 -19.91
CA ASN A 51 6.72 -14.57 -20.21
C ASN A 51 6.14 -13.16 -20.34
N THR A 52 4.89 -13.02 -20.80
CA THR A 52 4.20 -11.73 -20.89
C THR A 52 3.77 -11.25 -19.50
N TYR A 53 3.20 -12.15 -18.68
CA TYR A 53 2.77 -11.86 -17.32
C TYR A 53 3.96 -11.43 -16.47
N ASN A 54 5.02 -12.24 -16.43
CA ASN A 54 6.19 -11.95 -15.61
C ASN A 54 6.91 -10.67 -16.03
N LEU A 55 6.97 -10.35 -17.33
CA LEU A 55 7.49 -9.06 -17.78
C LEU A 55 6.67 -7.90 -17.19
N TYR A 56 5.34 -7.97 -17.28
CA TYR A 56 4.47 -6.86 -16.86
C TYR A 56 4.40 -6.73 -15.34
N ARG A 57 4.43 -7.87 -14.63
CA ARG A 57 4.61 -7.91 -13.18
C ARG A 57 5.94 -7.28 -12.78
N LEU A 58 7.05 -7.68 -13.39
CA LEU A 58 8.38 -7.10 -13.13
C LEU A 58 8.40 -5.57 -13.31
N ILE A 59 7.81 -5.06 -14.39
CA ILE A 59 7.73 -3.61 -14.64
C ILE A 59 6.96 -2.91 -13.50
N TYR A 60 5.84 -3.49 -13.07
CA TYR A 60 5.05 -2.94 -11.96
C TYR A 60 5.80 -3.04 -10.62
N ASP A 61 6.44 -4.17 -10.32
CA ASP A 61 7.21 -4.41 -9.10
C ASP A 61 8.43 -3.47 -8.98
N VAL A 62 9.08 -3.18 -10.10
CA VAL A 62 10.18 -2.19 -10.16
C VAL A 62 9.62 -0.78 -9.99
N TYR A 63 8.48 -0.46 -10.61
CA TYR A 63 7.83 0.83 -10.41
C TYR A 63 7.46 1.04 -8.94
N SER A 64 6.72 0.12 -8.31
CA SER A 64 6.30 0.22 -6.91
C SER A 64 7.50 0.22 -5.95
N GLY A 65 8.52 -0.60 -6.24
CA GLY A 65 9.71 -0.75 -5.42
C GLY A 65 10.74 0.38 -5.51
N PHE A 66 10.77 1.15 -6.59
CA PHE A 66 11.83 2.16 -6.83
C PHE A 66 11.30 3.55 -7.16
N THR A 67 10.18 3.66 -7.87
CA THR A 67 9.63 4.93 -8.36
C THR A 67 8.46 5.40 -7.51
N GLY A 68 7.58 4.49 -7.09
CA GLY A 68 6.44 4.77 -6.20
C GLY A 68 6.84 4.99 -4.73
N ASN A 69 8.08 4.67 -4.36
CA ASN A 69 8.56 4.88 -3.00
C ASN A 69 8.97 6.33 -2.74
N SER A 70 8.81 6.77 -1.49
CA SER A 70 9.05 8.16 -1.06
C SER A 70 10.52 8.60 -1.05
N PHE A 71 11.46 7.86 -1.65
CA PHE A 71 12.89 8.27 -1.72
C PHE A 71 13.28 8.70 -3.13
N SER A 72 14.24 9.64 -3.23
CA SER A 72 14.64 10.18 -4.53
C SER A 72 15.65 9.26 -5.22
N LEU A 73 15.32 8.76 -6.41
CA LEU A 73 16.23 8.00 -7.27
C LEU A 73 17.49 8.79 -7.65
N ARG A 74 17.45 10.13 -7.54
CA ARG A 74 18.62 11.01 -7.71
C ARG A 74 19.68 10.76 -6.65
N GLU A 75 19.31 10.32 -5.45
CA GLU A 75 20.29 9.95 -4.41
C GLU A 75 21.18 8.78 -4.82
N LEU A 76 20.73 7.98 -5.79
CA LEU A 76 21.43 6.79 -6.26
C LEU A 76 22.00 6.93 -7.68
N ASN A 77 21.72 8.04 -8.40
CA ASN A 77 22.08 8.22 -9.82
C ASN A 77 21.58 7.08 -10.74
N LEU A 78 20.39 6.53 -10.46
CA LEU A 78 19.86 5.34 -11.16
C LEU A 78 18.88 5.68 -12.29
N THR A 79 19.16 6.67 -13.13
CA THR A 79 18.21 7.13 -14.18
C THR A 79 18.36 6.45 -15.55
N ASN A 80 19.32 5.53 -15.70
CA ASN A 80 19.71 5.00 -17.02
C ASN A 80 19.22 3.57 -17.31
N PHE A 81 18.26 3.06 -16.55
CA PHE A 81 17.70 1.72 -16.75
C PHE A 81 16.39 1.80 -17.54
N ASP A 82 16.20 0.92 -18.52
CA ASP A 82 15.01 0.91 -19.37
C ASP A 82 13.77 0.46 -18.57
N VAL A 83 13.96 -0.47 -17.62
CA VAL A 83 12.88 -0.95 -16.74
C VAL A 83 12.28 0.17 -15.87
N LEU A 84 13.01 1.27 -15.62
CA LEU A 84 12.53 2.44 -14.87
C LEU A 84 11.82 3.48 -15.73
N LYS A 85 11.74 3.31 -17.05
CA LYS A 85 11.15 4.33 -17.95
C LYS A 85 9.63 4.37 -17.93
N TYR A 86 9.00 3.39 -17.30
CA TYR A 86 7.55 3.25 -17.25
C TYR A 86 6.96 4.03 -16.09
N ASN A 87 6.02 4.91 -16.38
CA ASN A 87 5.15 5.52 -15.36
C ASN A 87 3.84 4.75 -15.22
N LEU A 88 3.09 4.98 -14.14
CA LEU A 88 1.88 4.22 -13.83
C LEU A 88 0.83 4.20 -14.96
N PRO A 89 0.51 5.32 -15.66
CA PRO A 89 -0.39 5.28 -16.82
C PRO A 89 0.12 4.41 -17.97
N GLN A 90 1.44 4.38 -18.23
CA GLN A 90 2.02 3.50 -19.24
C GLN A 90 1.93 2.03 -18.83
N ILE A 91 2.14 1.72 -17.55
CA ILE A 91 2.00 0.37 -17.00
C ILE A 91 0.55 -0.10 -17.15
N LYS A 92 -0.43 0.72 -16.73
CA LYS A 92 -1.85 0.41 -16.93
C LYS A 92 -2.18 0.08 -18.38
N LYS A 93 -1.65 0.88 -19.32
CA LYS A 93 -1.87 0.65 -20.75
C LYS A 93 -1.33 -0.71 -21.22
N LEU A 94 -0.18 -1.17 -20.69
CA LEU A 94 0.33 -2.50 -21.00
C LEU A 94 -0.66 -3.58 -20.53
N TYR A 95 -1.16 -3.47 -19.29
CA TYR A 95 -2.14 -4.40 -18.75
C TYR A 95 -3.46 -4.40 -19.55
N ASP A 96 -4.03 -3.23 -19.83
CA ASP A 96 -5.27 -3.08 -20.60
C ASP A 96 -5.17 -3.73 -21.99
N LEU A 97 -4.02 -3.62 -22.66
CA LEU A 97 -3.79 -4.20 -23.99
C LEU A 97 -3.76 -5.74 -23.98
N LYS A 98 -3.32 -6.34 -22.87
CA LYS A 98 -3.16 -7.79 -22.75
C LYS A 98 -4.30 -8.48 -22.01
N LEU A 99 -5.07 -7.75 -21.20
CA LEU A 99 -6.19 -8.30 -20.43
C LEU A 99 -7.15 -9.17 -21.28
N PRO A 100 -7.59 -8.78 -22.50
CA PRO A 100 -8.49 -9.62 -23.30
C PRO A 100 -7.84 -10.94 -23.74
N TYR A 101 -6.53 -10.93 -24.00
CA TYR A 101 -5.78 -12.13 -24.34
C TYR A 101 -5.70 -13.08 -23.13
N PHE A 102 -5.35 -12.55 -21.96
CA PHE A 102 -5.30 -13.31 -20.71
C PHE A 102 -6.67 -13.94 -20.39
N LYS A 103 -7.75 -13.15 -20.38
CA LYS A 103 -9.11 -13.67 -20.14
C LYS A 103 -9.57 -14.73 -21.16
N THR A 104 -9.02 -14.74 -22.38
CA THR A 104 -9.39 -15.70 -23.43
C THR A 104 -8.58 -16.99 -23.33
N VAL A 105 -7.27 -16.90 -23.09
CA VAL A 105 -6.37 -18.06 -23.07
C VAL A 105 -6.40 -18.79 -21.72
N GLU A 106 -6.57 -18.07 -20.60
CA GLU A 106 -6.76 -18.65 -19.26
C GLU A 106 -7.94 -19.62 -19.19
N ARG A 107 -9.05 -19.29 -19.88
CA ARG A 107 -10.25 -20.14 -19.91
C ARG A 107 -10.06 -21.49 -20.60
N VAL A 108 -8.97 -21.65 -21.36
CA VAL A 108 -8.79 -22.78 -22.28
C VAL A 108 -7.62 -23.67 -21.89
N GLU A 109 -6.53 -23.13 -21.31
CA GLU A 109 -5.27 -23.88 -21.20
C GLU A 109 -4.72 -24.07 -19.77
N PHE A 110 -5.02 -23.20 -18.80
CA PHE A 110 -4.28 -23.19 -17.51
C PHE A 110 -5.12 -23.08 -16.23
N GLY A 111 -6.46 -22.98 -16.34
CA GLY A 111 -7.28 -22.49 -15.23
C GLY A 111 -7.25 -20.96 -15.16
N LYS A 112 -8.20 -20.34 -14.45
CA LYS A 112 -8.25 -18.87 -14.35
C LYS A 112 -7.05 -18.39 -13.51
N ILE A 113 -6.14 -17.63 -14.12
CA ILE A 113 -5.04 -16.96 -13.42
C ILE A 113 -5.54 -15.56 -13.05
N TYR A 114 -5.95 -15.37 -11.80
CA TYR A 114 -6.51 -14.09 -11.36
C TYR A 114 -5.42 -13.05 -11.04
N ASP A 115 -4.15 -13.44 -10.92
CA ASP A 115 -3.05 -12.54 -10.52
C ASP A 115 -2.85 -11.37 -11.49
N PHE A 116 -3.02 -11.60 -12.80
CA PHE A 116 -2.94 -10.52 -13.78
C PHE A 116 -4.04 -9.47 -13.54
N GLN A 117 -5.26 -9.92 -13.24
CA GLN A 117 -6.39 -9.06 -12.89
C GLN A 117 -6.16 -8.37 -11.54
N TYR A 118 -5.62 -9.08 -10.56
CA TYR A 118 -5.30 -8.55 -9.24
C TYR A 118 -4.25 -7.42 -9.33
N ASN A 119 -3.17 -7.62 -10.09
CA ASN A 119 -2.18 -6.57 -10.33
C ASN A 119 -2.79 -5.36 -11.06
N LEU A 120 -3.72 -5.58 -12.00
CA LEU A 120 -4.46 -4.47 -12.62
C LEU A 120 -5.34 -3.72 -11.61
N VAL A 121 -5.97 -4.41 -10.66
CA VAL A 121 -6.71 -3.78 -9.55
C VAL A 121 -5.77 -2.90 -8.72
N LEU A 122 -4.58 -3.39 -8.36
CA LEU A 122 -3.58 -2.61 -7.60
C LEU A 122 -3.11 -1.38 -8.37
N ILE A 123 -2.79 -1.52 -9.66
CA ILE A 123 -2.41 -0.40 -10.54
C ILE A 123 -3.52 0.65 -10.59
N ASN A 124 -4.77 0.22 -10.73
CA ASN A 124 -5.91 1.13 -10.80
C ASN A 124 -6.20 1.80 -9.46
N LEU A 125 -6.01 1.11 -8.33
CA LEU A 125 -6.11 1.69 -7.00
C LEU A 125 -5.03 2.75 -6.79
N GLU A 126 -3.79 2.45 -7.14
CA GLU A 126 -2.67 3.38 -7.04
C GLU A 126 -2.85 4.62 -7.94
N LEU A 127 -3.53 4.46 -9.09
CA LEU A 127 -3.95 5.59 -9.92
C LEU A 127 -5.00 6.47 -9.22
N ILE A 128 -5.95 5.88 -8.49
CA ILE A 128 -6.97 6.63 -7.74
C ILE A 128 -6.33 7.38 -6.55
N GLU A 129 -5.33 6.78 -5.89
CA GLU A 129 -4.69 7.36 -4.71
C GLU A 129 -3.69 8.48 -5.06
N ASN A 130 -2.97 8.37 -6.18
CA ASN A 130 -1.87 9.29 -6.50
C ASN A 130 -2.21 10.41 -7.47
N PHE A 131 -3.28 10.29 -8.24
CA PHE A 131 -3.63 11.29 -9.26
C PHE A 131 -4.87 12.07 -8.82
N ASP A 132 -4.82 13.39 -8.99
CA ASP A 132 -6.01 14.21 -8.81
C ASP A 132 -7.10 13.81 -9.81
N SER A 133 -8.36 14.01 -9.44
CA SER A 133 -9.51 13.67 -10.30
C SER A 133 -9.40 14.28 -11.71
N ASP A 134 -8.71 15.42 -11.87
CA ASP A 134 -8.49 16.08 -13.15
C ASP A 134 -7.43 15.39 -14.02
N GLU A 135 -6.41 14.78 -13.43
CA GLU A 135 -5.41 13.99 -14.16
C GLU A 135 -6.00 12.64 -14.57
N ILE A 136 -6.83 12.03 -13.72
CA ILE A 136 -7.55 10.78 -14.04
C ILE A 136 -8.58 11.00 -15.15
N LYS A 137 -9.21 12.18 -15.22
CA LYS A 137 -10.11 12.54 -16.34
C LYS A 137 -9.42 12.53 -17.70
N LEU A 138 -8.08 12.62 -17.75
CA LEU A 138 -7.32 12.54 -19.00
C LEU A 138 -7.13 11.09 -19.47
N LEU A 139 -7.42 10.09 -18.63
CA LEU A 139 -7.48 8.69 -19.05
C LEU A 139 -8.69 8.46 -19.96
N GLU A 140 -8.55 7.59 -20.95
CA GLU A 140 -9.58 7.34 -21.98
C GLU A 140 -10.96 6.97 -21.40
N LYS A 141 -10.98 6.26 -20.27
CA LYS A 141 -12.21 5.82 -19.58
C LYS A 141 -12.73 6.82 -18.53
N GLY A 142 -11.93 7.81 -18.16
CA GLY A 142 -12.20 8.73 -17.05
C GLY A 142 -12.34 8.05 -15.68
N TYR A 143 -12.66 8.84 -14.66
CA TYR A 143 -12.75 8.40 -13.26
C TYR A 143 -13.84 7.33 -13.03
N ASP A 144 -15.08 7.57 -13.48
CA ASP A 144 -16.19 6.62 -13.35
C ASP A 144 -15.93 5.30 -14.10
N GLY A 145 -15.23 5.38 -15.23
CA GLY A 145 -14.85 4.19 -16.00
C GLY A 145 -13.84 3.33 -15.26
N LEU A 146 -12.88 3.96 -14.57
CA LEU A 146 -11.89 3.29 -13.73
C LEU A 146 -12.55 2.59 -12.54
N ILE A 147 -13.49 3.24 -11.86
CA ILE A 147 -14.24 2.65 -10.73
C ILE A 147 -14.99 1.39 -11.17
N ARG A 148 -15.73 1.46 -12.28
CA ARG A 148 -16.46 0.31 -12.81
C ARG A 148 -15.52 -0.83 -13.17
N GLU A 149 -14.40 -0.54 -13.81
CA GLU A 149 -13.38 -1.53 -14.16
C GLU A 149 -12.85 -2.24 -12.92
N ILE A 150 -12.48 -1.51 -11.86
CA ILE A 150 -12.03 -2.14 -10.60
C ILE A 150 -13.12 -3.02 -9.99
N ILE A 151 -14.38 -2.54 -9.94
CA ILE A 151 -15.50 -3.34 -9.41
C ILE A 151 -15.69 -4.63 -10.23
N GLU A 152 -15.65 -4.54 -11.55
CA GLU A 152 -15.78 -5.69 -12.45
C GLU A 152 -14.65 -6.70 -12.21
N GLU A 153 -13.40 -6.26 -12.19
CA GLU A 153 -12.24 -7.15 -11.96
C GLU A 153 -12.27 -7.78 -10.56
N ILE A 154 -12.55 -7.02 -9.50
CA ILE A 154 -12.64 -7.57 -8.13
C ILE A 154 -13.77 -8.61 -8.03
N ASN A 155 -14.92 -8.36 -8.67
CA ASN A 155 -16.01 -9.33 -8.66
C ASN A 155 -15.61 -10.65 -9.33
N GLU A 156 -14.94 -10.58 -10.48
CA GLU A 156 -14.46 -11.78 -11.18
C GLU A 156 -13.41 -12.54 -10.35
N ILE A 157 -12.48 -11.83 -9.71
CA ILE A 157 -11.45 -12.41 -8.82
C ILE A 157 -12.11 -13.11 -7.63
N LEU A 158 -13.01 -12.42 -6.90
CA LEU A 158 -13.69 -12.97 -5.74
C LEU A 158 -14.57 -14.17 -6.10
N GLU A 159 -15.25 -14.13 -7.25
CA GLU A 159 -16.04 -15.26 -7.74
C GLU A 159 -15.16 -16.49 -7.95
N TYR A 160 -13.99 -16.33 -8.58
CA TYR A 160 -13.04 -17.42 -8.74
C TYR A 160 -12.48 -17.91 -7.41
N GLN A 161 -12.01 -17.01 -6.55
CA GLN A 161 -11.41 -17.37 -5.27
C GLN A 161 -12.40 -18.10 -4.35
N LEU A 162 -13.67 -17.69 -4.33
CA LEU A 162 -14.72 -18.37 -3.56
C LEU A 162 -15.06 -19.75 -4.14
N GLU A 163 -15.05 -19.90 -5.47
CA GLU A 163 -15.21 -21.20 -6.13
C GLU A 163 -14.07 -22.17 -5.76
N GLU A 164 -12.81 -21.72 -5.81
CA GLU A 164 -11.64 -22.53 -5.44
C GLU A 164 -11.61 -22.86 -3.95
N LEU A 165 -11.93 -21.89 -3.07
CA LEU A 165 -12.03 -22.15 -1.64
C LEU A 165 -13.14 -23.18 -1.33
N GLN A 166 -14.27 -23.12 -2.03
CA GLN A 166 -15.33 -24.12 -1.83
C GLN A 166 -14.88 -25.52 -2.23
N LYS A 167 -14.18 -25.67 -3.37
CA LYS A 167 -13.61 -26.96 -3.79
C LYS A 167 -12.66 -27.52 -2.75
N LEU A 168 -11.83 -26.66 -2.17
CA LEU A 168 -10.93 -27.06 -1.09
C LEU A 168 -11.70 -27.56 0.14
N LEU A 169 -12.70 -26.81 0.58
CA LEU A 169 -13.50 -27.20 1.75
C LEU A 169 -14.25 -28.52 1.51
N ASP A 170 -14.75 -28.72 0.29
CA ASP A 170 -15.40 -29.97 -0.10
C ASP A 170 -14.42 -31.15 -0.10
N HIS A 171 -13.18 -30.96 -0.55
CA HIS A 171 -12.13 -31.98 -0.48
C HIS A 171 -11.77 -32.36 0.96
N ILE A 172 -11.56 -31.36 1.84
CA ILE A 172 -11.26 -31.61 3.26
C ILE A 172 -12.42 -32.37 3.92
N ALA A 173 -13.66 -32.00 3.63
CA ALA A 173 -14.83 -32.69 4.18
C ALA A 173 -14.95 -34.15 3.72
N LEU A 174 -14.54 -34.47 2.49
CA LEU A 174 -14.53 -35.85 1.99
C LEU A 174 -13.46 -36.69 2.70
N GLU A 175 -12.26 -36.16 2.91
CA GLU A 175 -11.17 -36.83 3.62
C GLU A 175 -11.49 -37.10 5.10
N GLU A 176 -12.21 -36.21 5.77
CA GLU A 176 -12.66 -36.41 7.16
C GLU A 176 -13.70 -37.54 7.27
N ASN A 177 -14.62 -37.64 6.29
CA ASN A 177 -15.65 -38.68 6.29
C ASN A 177 -15.10 -40.08 5.97
N GLU A 178 -14.07 -40.21 5.12
CA GLU A 178 -13.44 -41.50 4.81
C GLU A 178 -12.63 -42.06 5.98
N ASN A 179 -12.14 -41.19 6.88
CA ASN A 179 -11.36 -41.59 8.05
C ASN A 179 -12.22 -41.95 9.28
N GLU A 180 -13.51 -41.59 9.33
CA GLU A 180 -14.41 -41.89 10.45
C GLU A 180 -15.10 -43.28 10.37
N ASP A 181 -15.19 -43.91 9.19
CA ASP A 181 -15.78 -45.26 9.02
C ASP A 181 -14.78 -46.43 9.24
N GLY A 182 -13.54 -46.12 9.62
CA GLY A 182 -12.44 -47.08 9.77
C GLY A 182 -12.30 -47.71 11.16
N ASN A 183 -13.30 -48.43 11.68
CA ASN A 183 -13.07 -49.36 12.81
C ASN A 183 -13.66 -50.76 12.59
N GLY A 184 -12.84 -51.65 12.01
CA GLY A 184 -12.88 -53.09 12.29
C GLY A 184 -12.91 -54.02 11.08
N ASP A 185 -11.74 -54.42 10.55
CA ASP A 185 -11.33 -55.84 10.57
C ASP A 185 -9.84 -56.00 10.22
N ASN A 186 -9.14 -56.79 11.04
CA ASN A 186 -7.72 -57.14 10.87
C ASN A 186 -7.61 -58.43 10.04
N SER A 187 -7.99 -58.38 8.76
CA SER A 187 -7.95 -59.56 7.90
C SER A 187 -7.48 -59.24 6.47
N LYS A 188 -6.15 -59.32 6.29
CA LYS A 188 -5.38 -59.54 5.04
C LYS A 188 -5.70 -58.67 3.79
N PRO A 189 -4.69 -58.06 3.15
CA PRO A 189 -4.91 -57.31 1.91
C PRO A 189 -5.32 -58.26 0.78
N PRO A 190 -6.36 -57.96 -0.01
CA PRO A 190 -6.52 -58.56 -1.32
C PRO A 190 -5.49 -57.91 -2.24
N ALA A 191 -4.54 -58.72 -2.69
CA ALA A 191 -3.63 -58.39 -3.78
C ALA A 191 -4.43 -57.99 -5.03
N GLY A 192 -4.17 -56.79 -5.56
CA GLY A 192 -4.72 -56.35 -6.83
C GLY A 192 -5.26 -54.92 -6.84
N PHE A 193 -4.50 -53.95 -6.34
CA PHE A 193 -4.55 -52.59 -6.86
C PHE A 193 -3.15 -52.25 -7.34
N GLU A 194 -3.07 -51.88 -8.61
CA GLU A 194 -1.83 -51.53 -9.29
C GLU A 194 -1.24 -50.30 -8.60
N GLU A 195 -0.13 -50.50 -7.90
CA GLU A 195 0.83 -49.43 -7.60
C GLU A 195 1.33 -48.89 -8.93
N GLY A 196 0.79 -47.75 -9.36
CA GLY A 196 1.25 -47.10 -10.58
C GLY A 196 0.37 -45.95 -11.01
N GLN A 197 0.88 -44.73 -10.80
CA GLN A 197 0.63 -43.53 -11.61
C GLN A 197 -0.59 -42.66 -11.28
N GLU A 198 -0.76 -42.18 -10.03
CA GLU A 198 -1.46 -40.88 -9.77
C GLU A 198 -0.85 -40.11 -8.57
N GLU A 199 0.43 -40.29 -8.25
CA GLU A 199 1.11 -39.56 -7.15
C GLU A 199 2.26 -38.63 -7.62
N GLU A 200 2.43 -38.41 -8.92
CA GLU A 200 3.51 -37.53 -9.44
C GLU A 200 3.00 -36.63 -10.58
N GLU A 201 2.23 -35.58 -10.23
CA GLU A 201 2.11 -34.28 -10.93
C GLU A 201 1.01 -33.43 -10.26
N PHE A 202 1.07 -33.24 -8.94
CA PHE A 202 0.46 -32.03 -8.37
C PHE A 202 1.43 -30.89 -8.67
N ASP A 203 1.29 -30.28 -9.84
CA ASP A 203 1.79 -28.92 -10.05
C ASP A 203 1.33 -28.09 -8.85
N MET A 204 2.25 -27.28 -8.30
CA MET A 204 1.98 -26.35 -7.20
C MET A 204 0.94 -25.31 -7.64
N ILE A 205 -0.33 -25.68 -7.72
CA ILE A 205 -1.43 -24.74 -7.86
C ILE A 205 -1.53 -24.07 -6.51
N GLU A 206 -1.17 -22.80 -6.44
CA GLU A 206 -1.33 -21.96 -5.26
C GLU A 206 -2.79 -22.03 -4.80
N GLN A 207 -3.02 -22.69 -3.67
CA GLN A 207 -4.34 -23.01 -3.18
C GLN A 207 -4.97 -21.75 -2.58
N VAL A 208 -6.19 -21.41 -2.99
CA VAL A 208 -6.89 -20.24 -2.45
C VAL A 208 -7.29 -20.51 -1.01
N THR A 209 -6.73 -19.74 -0.08
CA THR A 209 -7.05 -19.76 1.35
C THR A 209 -7.96 -18.59 1.75
N PRO A 210 -8.57 -18.62 2.95
CA PRO A 210 -9.30 -17.47 3.47
C PRO A 210 -8.50 -16.16 3.47
N ASP A 211 -7.19 -16.22 3.71
CA ASP A 211 -6.32 -15.04 3.75
C ASP A 211 -6.18 -14.36 2.38
N VAL A 212 -6.07 -15.15 1.31
CA VAL A 212 -6.04 -14.64 -0.08
C VAL A 212 -7.31 -13.85 -0.41
N ILE A 213 -8.46 -14.32 0.09
CA ILE A 213 -9.74 -13.63 -0.08
C ILE A 213 -9.79 -12.36 0.79
N LEU A 214 -9.30 -12.42 2.03
CA LEU A 214 -9.22 -11.26 2.91
C LEU A 214 -8.35 -10.15 2.31
N ASP A 215 -7.23 -10.48 1.68
CA ASP A 215 -6.38 -9.51 0.99
C ASP A 215 -7.14 -8.83 -0.17
N THR A 216 -7.87 -9.62 -0.96
CA THR A 216 -8.71 -9.09 -2.05
C THR A 216 -9.83 -8.18 -1.51
N LEU A 217 -10.46 -8.57 -0.39
CA LEU A 217 -11.45 -7.74 0.30
C LEU A 217 -10.85 -6.43 0.82
N ILE A 218 -9.64 -6.47 1.40
CA ILE A 218 -8.92 -5.28 1.86
C ILE A 218 -8.72 -4.31 0.69
N GLN A 219 -8.25 -4.77 -0.46
CA GLN A 219 -8.08 -3.90 -1.64
C GLN A 219 -9.42 -3.33 -2.12
N ALA A 220 -10.50 -4.11 -2.05
CA ALA A 220 -11.84 -3.66 -2.41
C ALA A 220 -12.35 -2.54 -1.47
N TYR A 221 -12.16 -2.69 -0.16
CA TYR A 221 -12.52 -1.65 0.82
C TYR A 221 -11.62 -0.41 0.71
N LYS A 222 -10.31 -0.59 0.45
CA LYS A 222 -9.39 0.52 0.15
C LYS A 222 -9.85 1.31 -1.06
N MET A 223 -10.26 0.63 -2.14
CA MET A 223 -10.84 1.30 -3.31
C MET A 223 -12.08 2.11 -2.96
N ILE A 224 -13.05 1.54 -2.22
CA ILE A 224 -14.25 2.27 -1.80
C ILE A 224 -13.85 3.51 -0.99
N ASN A 225 -12.93 3.36 -0.04
CA ASN A 225 -12.48 4.47 0.79
C ASN A 225 -11.81 5.56 -0.06
N ALA A 226 -10.82 5.21 -0.89
CA ALA A 226 -10.09 6.14 -1.74
C ALA A 226 -11.00 6.88 -2.74
N VAL A 227 -12.01 6.19 -3.30
CA VAL A 227 -12.99 6.81 -4.20
C VAL A 227 -13.86 7.82 -3.47
N LEU A 228 -14.31 7.51 -2.26
CA LEU A 228 -15.13 8.42 -1.46
C LEU A 228 -14.31 9.64 -0.97
N GLU A 229 -13.08 9.42 -0.52
CA GLU A 229 -12.16 10.47 -0.06
C GLU A 229 -11.82 11.48 -1.17
N ASN A 230 -11.73 11.01 -2.41
CA ASN A 230 -11.42 11.85 -3.58
C ASN A 230 -12.58 12.71 -4.08
N THR A 231 -13.79 12.56 -3.53
CA THR A 231 -14.90 13.43 -3.90
C THR A 231 -14.66 14.88 -3.47
N ALA A 232 -15.17 15.84 -4.24
CA ALA A 232 -14.88 17.25 -4.01
C ALA A 232 -15.82 17.89 -2.96
N ASN A 233 -17.01 17.33 -2.77
CA ASN A 233 -18.03 17.89 -1.88
C ASN A 233 -19.05 16.84 -1.41
N LEU A 234 -19.84 17.21 -0.39
CA LEU A 234 -20.82 16.32 0.25
C LEU A 234 -21.87 15.73 -0.71
N ARG A 235 -22.28 16.48 -1.75
CA ARG A 235 -23.28 16.02 -2.72
C ARG A 235 -22.69 14.91 -3.60
N GLU A 236 -21.47 15.11 -4.06
CA GLU A 236 -20.73 14.10 -4.82
C GLU A 236 -20.47 12.88 -3.95
N LEU A 237 -19.98 13.06 -2.71
CA LEU A 237 -19.79 12.00 -1.73
C LEU A 237 -21.04 11.12 -1.56
N THR A 238 -22.22 11.74 -1.40
CA THR A 238 -23.49 11.02 -1.24
C THR A 238 -23.86 10.24 -2.51
N THR A 239 -23.69 10.86 -3.68
CA THR A 239 -24.03 10.22 -4.96
C THR A 239 -23.09 9.03 -5.25
N THR A 240 -21.80 9.21 -5.00
CA THR A 240 -20.78 8.17 -5.15
C THR A 240 -21.03 7.02 -4.17
N ARG A 241 -21.35 7.32 -2.90
CA ARG A 241 -21.77 6.29 -1.93
C ARG A 241 -22.92 5.46 -2.47
N ASP A 242 -24.00 6.10 -2.89
CA ASP A 242 -25.20 5.40 -3.34
C ASP A 242 -24.91 4.50 -4.56
N SER A 243 -23.91 4.86 -5.39
CA SER A 243 -23.44 4.02 -6.51
C SER A 243 -22.57 2.83 -6.08
N LEU A 244 -21.79 2.96 -5.00
CA LEU A 244 -20.90 1.92 -4.47
C LEU A 244 -21.60 0.99 -3.47
N GLU A 245 -22.73 1.42 -2.89
CA GLU A 245 -23.48 0.70 -1.86
C GLU A 245 -23.82 -0.76 -2.25
N PRO A 246 -24.25 -1.09 -3.48
CA PRO A 246 -24.51 -2.48 -3.85
C PRO A 246 -23.24 -3.35 -3.80
N PHE A 247 -22.11 -2.80 -4.22
CA PHE A 247 -20.83 -3.48 -4.19
C PHE A 247 -20.34 -3.67 -2.75
N LYS A 248 -20.40 -2.61 -1.93
CA LYS A 248 -20.06 -2.68 -0.51
C LYS A 248 -20.87 -3.76 0.23
N ASN A 249 -22.18 -3.83 0.00
CA ASN A 249 -23.04 -4.85 0.63
C ASN A 249 -22.61 -6.27 0.24
N LYS A 250 -22.21 -6.51 -1.02
CA LYS A 250 -21.63 -7.80 -1.45
C LYS A 250 -20.33 -8.11 -0.68
N LEU A 251 -19.45 -7.13 -0.50
CA LEU A 251 -18.21 -7.31 0.27
C LEU A 251 -18.49 -7.60 1.75
N ASP A 252 -19.45 -6.93 2.36
CA ASP A 252 -19.85 -7.15 3.75
C ASP A 252 -20.38 -8.60 3.94
N GLU A 253 -21.17 -9.09 2.99
CA GLU A 253 -21.65 -10.48 2.99
C GLU A 253 -20.52 -11.50 2.86
N ILE A 254 -19.56 -11.26 1.95
CA ILE A 254 -18.41 -12.16 1.75
C ILE A 254 -17.51 -12.13 2.99
N THR A 255 -17.18 -10.95 3.50
CA THR A 255 -16.37 -10.78 4.71
C THR A 255 -16.96 -11.59 5.86
N LYS A 256 -18.28 -11.46 6.10
CA LYS A 256 -18.96 -12.22 7.14
C LYS A 256 -18.82 -13.73 6.94
N LYS A 257 -19.07 -14.24 5.73
CA LYS A 257 -18.94 -15.66 5.40
C LYS A 257 -17.53 -16.17 5.69
N ILE A 258 -16.50 -15.43 5.26
CA ILE A 258 -15.10 -15.81 5.47
C ILE A 258 -14.73 -15.79 6.96
N THR A 259 -15.17 -14.76 7.71
CA THR A 259 -14.88 -14.68 9.16
C THR A 259 -15.61 -15.73 10.00
N ASP A 260 -16.74 -16.24 9.51
CA ASP A 260 -17.52 -17.29 10.17
C ASP A 260 -16.95 -18.70 9.91
N LEU A 261 -15.97 -18.86 9.01
CA LEU A 261 -15.31 -20.14 8.75
C LEU A 261 -14.50 -20.61 9.97
N PRO A 262 -14.45 -21.93 10.25
CA PRO A 262 -13.68 -22.51 11.35
C PRO A 262 -12.19 -22.66 10.98
N TYR A 263 -11.56 -21.59 10.49
CA TYR A 263 -10.14 -21.54 10.12
C TYR A 263 -9.35 -20.67 11.11
N GLU A 264 -8.02 -20.82 11.15
CA GLU A 264 -7.16 -19.91 11.92
C GLU A 264 -7.34 -18.48 11.38
N ARG A 265 -7.80 -17.57 12.24
CA ARG A 265 -8.17 -16.23 11.81
C ARG A 265 -6.94 -15.34 11.77
N ASN A 266 -6.66 -14.78 10.61
CA ASN A 266 -5.81 -13.62 10.52
C ASN A 266 -6.54 -12.38 11.09
N GLU A 267 -6.44 -12.23 12.42
CA GLU A 267 -7.05 -11.11 13.15
C GLU A 267 -6.50 -9.75 12.68
N GLU A 268 -5.29 -9.68 12.11
CA GLU A 268 -4.74 -8.43 11.56
C GLU A 268 -5.54 -7.98 10.33
N SER A 269 -5.72 -8.86 9.35
CA SER A 269 -6.51 -8.58 8.13
C SER A 269 -7.98 -8.26 8.46
N ILE A 270 -8.57 -9.00 9.42
CA ILE A 270 -9.93 -8.71 9.89
C ILE A 270 -10.03 -7.33 10.54
N ASN A 271 -9.04 -6.96 11.37
CA ASN A 271 -9.00 -5.64 12.00
C ASN A 271 -8.77 -4.53 10.97
N GLU A 272 -7.97 -4.75 9.93
CA GLU A 272 -7.81 -3.81 8.82
C GLU A 272 -9.14 -3.56 8.09
N ILE A 273 -9.89 -4.62 7.75
CA ILE A 273 -11.23 -4.48 7.14
C ILE A 273 -12.19 -3.72 8.06
N LYS A 274 -12.16 -3.96 9.38
CA LYS A 274 -12.97 -3.19 10.34
C LYS A 274 -12.59 -1.72 10.32
N LEU A 275 -11.30 -1.40 10.37
CA LEU A 275 -10.82 -0.01 10.34
C LEU A 275 -11.19 0.72 9.05
N LEU A 276 -11.08 0.05 7.90
CA LEU A 276 -11.52 0.60 6.61
C LEU A 276 -13.03 0.86 6.59
N ASN A 277 -13.83 -0.09 7.09
CA ASN A 277 -15.29 0.10 7.23
C ASN A 277 -15.63 1.28 8.13
N HIS A 278 -14.96 1.43 9.27
CA HIS A 278 -15.15 2.56 10.17
C HIS A 278 -14.74 3.89 9.52
N SER A 279 -13.65 3.89 8.74
CA SER A 279 -13.21 5.06 7.98
C SER A 279 -14.27 5.50 6.97
N ILE A 280 -14.79 4.56 6.17
CA ILE A 280 -15.88 4.79 5.21
C ILE A 280 -17.12 5.35 5.92
N ILE A 281 -17.57 4.73 7.01
CA ILE A 281 -18.75 5.21 7.77
C ILE A 281 -18.52 6.63 8.27
N SER A 282 -17.29 6.93 8.71
CA SER A 282 -16.99 8.19 9.36
C SER A 282 -17.04 9.41 8.43
N LEU A 283 -16.87 9.20 7.11
CA LEU A 283 -17.01 10.23 6.08
C LEU A 283 -18.40 10.88 6.06
N PHE A 284 -19.41 10.19 6.58
CA PHE A 284 -20.81 10.63 6.54
C PHE A 284 -21.30 11.27 7.84
N TYR A 285 -20.44 11.45 8.84
CA TYR A 285 -20.80 12.24 10.02
C TYR A 285 -20.82 13.73 9.69
N ASP A 286 -21.86 14.41 10.17
CA ASP A 286 -22.10 15.84 9.99
C ASP A 286 -21.73 16.69 11.22
N ASN A 287 -21.36 16.03 12.33
CA ASN A 287 -21.00 16.69 13.57
C ASN A 287 -19.85 15.98 14.30
N GLU A 288 -18.99 16.80 14.93
CA GLU A 288 -17.74 16.37 15.58
C GLU A 288 -18.02 15.42 16.75
N GLU A 289 -19.08 15.65 17.52
CA GLU A 289 -19.40 14.82 18.68
C GLU A 289 -19.76 13.38 18.27
N ALA A 290 -20.62 13.20 17.26
CA ALA A 290 -20.99 11.89 16.74
C ALA A 290 -19.80 11.17 16.11
N PHE A 291 -18.95 11.89 15.37
CA PHE A 291 -17.71 11.35 14.82
C PHE A 291 -16.79 10.81 15.93
N ILE A 292 -16.58 11.58 16.99
CA ILE A 292 -15.73 11.17 18.12
C ILE A 292 -16.35 9.99 18.87
N ILE A 293 -17.66 10.00 19.10
CA ILE A 293 -18.37 8.91 19.78
C ILE A 293 -18.26 7.62 18.98
N HIS A 294 -18.36 7.68 17.64
CA HIS A 294 -18.16 6.53 16.77
C HIS A 294 -16.79 5.88 17.01
N TRP A 295 -15.72 6.64 16.86
CA TRP A 295 -14.36 6.13 16.99
C TRP A 295 -13.99 5.66 18.40
N LYS A 296 -14.61 6.23 19.44
CA LYS A 296 -14.43 5.74 20.83
C LYS A 296 -15.09 4.40 21.11
N ASN A 297 -16.09 4.01 20.32
CA ASN A 297 -16.88 2.80 20.53
C ASN A 297 -16.46 1.64 19.61
N ILE A 298 -15.38 1.80 18.84
CA ILE A 298 -14.87 0.75 17.95
C ILE A 298 -14.28 -0.39 18.78
N TYR A 299 -14.64 -1.62 18.42
CA TYR A 299 -14.09 -2.84 19.03
C TYR A 299 -12.89 -3.35 18.21
N VAL A 300 -11.78 -2.62 18.30
CA VAL A 300 -10.46 -2.98 17.75
C VAL A 300 -9.42 -2.65 18.81
N ASP A 301 -8.34 -3.43 18.88
CA ASP A 301 -7.27 -3.21 19.86
C ASP A 301 -6.70 -1.79 19.77
N ASP A 302 -6.42 -1.19 20.93
CA ASP A 302 -5.82 0.15 21.02
C ASP A 302 -4.40 0.13 20.46
N SER A 303 -4.32 0.38 19.15
CA SER A 303 -3.16 0.15 18.32
C SER A 303 -2.77 1.41 17.56
N ILE A 304 -1.55 1.42 17.03
CA ILE A 304 -1.08 2.48 16.14
C ILE A 304 -2.00 2.58 14.89
N ALA A 305 -2.48 1.44 14.38
CA ALA A 305 -3.38 1.39 13.23
C ALA A 305 -4.72 2.07 13.51
N LEU A 306 -5.36 1.76 14.64
CA LEU A 306 -6.62 2.41 15.06
C LEU A 306 -6.45 3.93 15.18
N LYS A 307 -5.41 4.37 15.88
CA LYS A 307 -5.16 5.81 16.10
C LYS A 307 -4.80 6.55 14.82
N SER A 308 -4.10 5.91 13.88
CA SER A 308 -3.77 6.51 12.58
C SER A 308 -5.03 6.64 11.72
N SER A 309 -5.83 5.57 11.64
CA SER A 309 -7.12 5.58 10.91
C SER A 309 -8.08 6.67 11.43
N PHE A 310 -8.09 6.89 12.75
CA PHE A 310 -8.85 7.99 13.36
C PHE A 310 -8.38 9.36 12.86
N VAL A 311 -7.07 9.59 12.80
CA VAL A 311 -6.51 10.88 12.36
C VAL A 311 -6.78 11.13 10.88
N ASP A 312 -6.62 10.12 10.04
CA ASP A 312 -6.88 10.22 8.60
C ASP A 312 -8.36 10.51 8.36
N SER A 313 -9.24 9.77 9.04
CA SER A 313 -10.69 10.00 9.01
C SER A 313 -11.09 11.39 9.51
N LEU A 314 -10.40 11.93 10.52
CA LEU A 314 -10.66 13.25 11.06
C LEU A 314 -10.24 14.36 10.06
N SER A 315 -9.20 14.10 9.27
CA SER A 315 -8.78 14.99 8.17
C SER A 315 -9.83 15.04 7.06
N ASN A 316 -10.42 13.88 6.70
CA ASN A 316 -11.53 13.83 5.77
C ASN A 316 -12.81 14.48 6.32
N PHE A 317 -13.13 14.25 7.59
CA PHE A 317 -14.24 14.92 8.27
C PHE A 317 -14.09 16.44 8.20
N LYS A 318 -12.86 16.96 8.40
CA LYS A 318 -12.54 18.38 8.24
C LYS A 318 -12.82 18.87 6.82
N LYS A 319 -12.35 18.14 5.80
CA LYS A 319 -12.53 18.46 4.37
C LYS A 319 -14.02 18.63 4.03
N PHE A 320 -14.88 17.70 4.41
CA PHE A 320 -16.29 17.72 4.00
C PHE A 320 -17.16 18.69 4.81
N ASN A 321 -16.79 18.96 6.06
CA ASN A 321 -17.58 19.83 6.94
C ASN A 321 -17.06 21.28 7.01
N ASN A 322 -15.95 21.61 6.32
CA ASN A 322 -15.28 22.92 6.36
C ASN A 322 -14.99 23.39 7.81
N ILE A 323 -14.56 22.47 8.68
CA ILE A 323 -14.34 22.76 10.10
C ILE A 323 -12.88 23.15 10.33
N ASP A 324 -12.57 24.44 10.24
CA ASP A 324 -11.31 25.00 10.73
C ASP A 324 -11.37 25.27 12.24
N ASN A 325 -11.49 24.19 13.02
CA ASN A 325 -11.60 24.29 14.46
C ASN A 325 -10.27 23.92 15.14
N ILE A 326 -9.78 24.81 15.99
CA ILE A 326 -8.66 24.55 16.91
C ILE A 326 -8.93 23.30 17.77
N SER A 327 -10.19 22.98 18.09
CA SER A 327 -10.60 21.72 18.75
C SER A 327 -10.10 20.49 18.00
N VAL A 328 -10.39 20.41 16.69
CA VAL A 328 -9.99 19.30 15.82
C VAL A 328 -8.47 19.19 15.76
N LEU A 329 -7.77 20.32 15.57
CA LEU A 329 -6.30 20.34 15.58
C LEU A 329 -5.71 19.89 16.92
N ASN A 330 -6.36 20.22 18.05
CA ASN A 330 -5.96 19.73 19.36
C ASN A 330 -6.18 18.23 19.50
N GLN A 331 -7.27 17.70 18.97
CA GLN A 331 -7.57 16.29 19.00
C GLN A 331 -6.60 15.47 18.14
N VAL A 332 -6.34 15.89 16.90
CA VAL A 332 -5.30 15.28 16.04
C VAL A 332 -3.94 15.31 16.75
N SER A 333 -3.55 16.46 17.27
CA SER A 333 -2.28 16.60 17.99
C SER A 333 -2.19 15.71 19.23
N GLN A 334 -3.30 15.44 19.91
CA GLN A 334 -3.35 14.57 21.07
C GLN A 334 -3.25 13.10 20.65
N THR A 335 -3.98 12.68 19.61
CA THR A 335 -3.88 11.31 19.08
C THR A 335 -2.48 11.01 18.56
N PHE A 336 -1.84 11.96 17.85
CA PHE A 336 -0.45 11.80 17.44
C PHE A 336 0.53 11.70 18.62
N LYS A 337 0.24 12.36 19.74
CA LYS A 337 1.05 12.20 20.96
C LYS A 337 0.88 10.81 21.58
N GLU A 338 -0.30 10.22 21.48
CA GLU A 338 -0.53 8.83 21.91
C GLU A 338 0.21 7.84 21.00
N ILE A 339 0.17 8.05 19.67
CA ILE A 339 0.95 7.26 18.70
C ILE A 339 2.45 7.40 18.98
N GLU A 340 2.94 8.62 19.26
CA GLU A 340 4.33 8.88 19.64
C GLU A 340 4.76 8.04 20.85
N ILE A 341 3.91 7.94 21.88
CA ILE A 341 4.20 7.14 23.08
C ILE A 341 4.32 5.66 22.72
N LEU A 342 3.39 5.12 21.93
CA LEU A 342 3.43 3.72 21.49
C LEU A 342 4.66 3.41 20.64
N LEU A 343 5.02 4.29 19.70
CA LEU A 343 6.21 4.13 18.86
C LEU A 343 7.49 4.22 19.66
N LYS A 344 7.58 5.15 20.63
CA LYS A 344 8.73 5.26 21.53
C LYS A 344 8.90 4.00 22.37
N ASP A 345 7.81 3.43 22.86
CA ASP A 345 7.83 2.17 23.60
C ASP A 345 8.37 1.03 22.73
N LYS A 346 7.86 0.89 21.50
CA LYS A 346 8.38 -0.10 20.52
C LYS A 346 9.87 0.09 20.23
N ILE A 347 10.34 1.33 20.04
CA ILE A 347 11.75 1.64 19.76
C ILE A 347 12.66 1.34 20.96
N GLN A 348 12.21 1.66 22.19
CA GLN A 348 13.01 1.50 23.40
C GLN A 348 13.06 0.06 23.89
N ASN A 349 11.93 -0.66 23.83
CA ASN A 349 11.81 -2.00 24.39
C ASN A 349 12.22 -3.09 23.42
N ASN A 350 12.27 -2.82 22.11
CA ASN A 350 12.57 -3.81 21.08
C ASN A 350 13.68 -3.39 20.09
N PRO A 351 14.88 -3.00 20.55
CA PRO A 351 15.95 -2.47 19.69
C PRO A 351 16.56 -3.50 18.72
N GLN A 352 16.17 -4.78 18.79
CA GLN A 352 16.67 -5.85 17.92
C GLN A 352 15.68 -6.26 16.81
N VAL A 353 14.48 -5.66 16.79
CA VAL A 353 13.44 -5.97 15.82
C VAL A 353 13.82 -5.44 14.44
N LEU A 354 13.56 -6.24 13.40
CA LEU A 354 13.84 -5.91 12.00
C LEU A 354 13.19 -4.57 11.58
N GLU A 355 12.00 -4.30 12.10
CA GLU A 355 11.16 -3.12 11.83
C GLU A 355 11.58 -1.85 12.60
N LEU A 356 12.69 -1.88 13.35
CA LEU A 356 13.10 -0.73 14.17
C LEU A 356 13.25 0.55 13.33
N SER A 357 13.75 0.43 12.10
CA SER A 357 13.88 1.58 11.20
C SER A 357 12.52 2.09 10.74
N ASP A 358 11.55 1.21 10.49
CA ASP A 358 10.19 1.59 10.10
C ASP A 358 9.46 2.30 11.25
N TYR A 359 9.61 1.82 12.49
CA TYR A 359 9.09 2.51 13.66
C TYR A 359 9.73 3.90 13.85
N LEU A 360 11.03 4.02 13.60
CA LEU A 360 11.70 5.32 13.65
C LEU A 360 11.19 6.26 12.55
N ILE A 361 11.07 5.78 11.30
CA ILE A 361 10.55 6.56 10.17
C ILE A 361 9.15 7.10 10.51
N ARG A 362 8.24 6.21 10.92
CA ARG A 362 6.88 6.59 11.35
C ARG A 362 6.90 7.59 12.51
N LEU A 363 7.79 7.43 13.50
CA LEU A 363 7.90 8.38 14.61
C LEU A 363 8.30 9.78 14.12
N ILE A 364 9.19 9.87 13.14
CA ILE A 364 9.63 11.15 12.58
C ILE A 364 8.53 11.81 11.76
N GLU A 365 7.74 11.05 11.01
CA GLU A 365 6.56 11.55 10.30
C GLU A 365 5.52 12.10 11.29
N ILE A 366 5.26 11.39 12.39
CA ILE A 366 4.37 11.84 13.47
C ILE A 366 4.87 13.15 14.10
N PHE A 367 6.17 13.30 14.34
CA PHE A 367 6.70 14.58 14.81
C PHE A 367 6.54 15.70 13.78
N THR A 368 6.75 15.40 12.50
CA THR A 368 6.60 16.38 11.41
C THR A 368 5.15 16.86 11.33
N ASN A 369 4.19 15.94 11.29
CA ASN A 369 2.76 16.27 11.26
C ASN A 369 2.32 17.06 12.50
N ARG A 370 2.81 16.71 13.69
CA ARG A 370 2.54 17.50 14.91
C ARG A 370 3.13 18.91 14.86
N SER A 371 4.32 19.05 14.29
CA SER A 371 4.94 20.36 14.11
C SER A 371 4.12 21.23 13.15
N ASP A 372 3.64 20.65 12.06
CA ASP A 372 2.82 21.32 11.06
C ASP A 372 1.46 21.72 11.66
N ILE A 373 0.86 20.89 12.53
CA ILE A 373 -0.35 21.25 13.28
C ILE A 373 -0.12 22.45 14.22
N GLU A 374 1.00 22.48 14.95
CA GLU A 374 1.32 23.63 15.81
C GLU A 374 1.53 24.89 14.97
N LEU A 375 2.14 24.76 13.78
CA LEU A 375 2.28 25.88 12.84
C LEU A 375 0.92 26.35 12.31
N THR A 376 -0.01 25.44 12.01
CA THR A 376 -1.39 25.77 11.64
C THR A 376 -2.12 26.50 12.77
N LYS A 377 -1.98 26.04 14.02
CA LYS A 377 -2.52 26.75 15.19
C LYS A 377 -1.89 28.14 15.34
N PHE A 378 -0.59 28.30 15.07
CA PHE A 378 0.05 29.60 15.02
C PHE A 378 -0.59 30.50 13.96
N ASN A 379 -0.87 29.99 12.76
CA ASN A 379 -1.50 30.79 11.71
C ASN A 379 -2.86 31.34 12.14
N TYR A 380 -3.67 30.53 12.83
CA TYR A 380 -4.98 30.93 13.35
C TYR A 380 -4.92 31.90 14.54
N THR A 381 -4.02 31.65 15.49
CA THR A 381 -4.02 32.35 16.78
C THR A 381 -3.00 33.48 16.87
N LYS A 382 -2.01 33.48 15.98
CA LYS A 382 -0.78 34.29 16.04
C LYS A 382 -0.06 34.19 17.40
N ASN A 383 -0.21 33.06 18.09
CA ASN A 383 0.44 32.79 19.37
C ASN A 383 1.84 32.20 19.15
N GLU A 384 2.88 33.00 19.42
CA GLU A 384 4.31 32.64 19.32
C GLU A 384 4.69 31.35 20.07
N VAL A 385 3.92 30.96 21.09
CA VAL A 385 4.11 29.68 21.78
C VAL A 385 3.97 28.50 20.81
N ASN A 386 3.01 28.56 19.89
CA ASN A 386 2.77 27.50 18.91
C ASN A 386 3.92 27.41 17.89
N LEU A 387 4.47 28.55 17.44
CA LEU A 387 5.67 28.58 16.59
C LEU A 387 6.88 27.98 17.33
N THR A 388 7.05 28.34 18.60
CA THR A 388 8.11 27.79 19.46
C THR A 388 7.94 26.27 19.65
N ASN A 389 6.72 25.80 19.85
CA ASN A 389 6.41 24.37 19.96
C ASN A 389 6.74 23.63 18.66
N SER A 390 6.27 24.15 17.51
CA SER A 390 6.57 23.61 16.18
C SER A 390 8.08 23.41 15.97
N LEU A 391 8.89 24.43 16.27
CA LEU A 391 10.35 24.37 16.23
C LEU A 391 10.95 23.33 17.18
N ASN A 392 10.47 23.25 18.41
CA ASN A 392 10.97 22.30 19.41
C ASN A 392 10.66 20.85 19.04
N ILE A 393 9.49 20.60 18.45
CA ILE A 393 9.10 19.28 17.95
C ILE A 393 10.03 18.83 16.82
N LEU A 394 10.31 19.69 15.84
CA LEU A 394 11.23 19.36 14.72
C LEU A 394 12.65 19.10 15.22
N LYS A 395 13.16 19.92 16.16
CA LYS A 395 14.47 19.68 16.78
C LYS A 395 14.53 18.35 17.53
N THR A 396 13.43 17.98 18.20
CA THR A 396 13.31 16.68 18.87
C THR A 396 13.33 15.54 17.86
N ALA A 397 12.59 15.65 16.76
CA ALA A 397 12.60 14.68 15.66
C ALA A 397 14.02 14.49 15.10
N LEU A 398 14.71 15.59 14.81
CA LEU A 398 16.08 15.57 14.29
C LEU A 398 17.05 14.90 15.28
N ASN A 399 16.87 15.13 16.60
CA ASN A 399 17.66 14.46 17.62
C ASN A 399 17.40 12.95 17.67
N TYR A 400 16.14 12.50 17.57
CA TYR A 400 15.81 11.07 17.50
C TYR A 400 16.45 10.42 16.27
N LEU A 401 16.31 11.06 15.10
CA LEU A 401 16.83 10.56 13.84
C LEU A 401 18.37 10.42 13.84
N ASN A 402 19.08 11.32 14.54
CA ASN A 402 20.54 11.28 14.64
C ASN A 402 21.06 10.30 15.72
N ASN A 403 20.28 10.07 16.79
CA ASN A 403 20.75 9.33 17.96
C ASN A 403 20.29 7.86 18.00
N VAL A 404 19.17 7.52 17.34
CA VAL A 404 18.68 6.14 17.29
C VAL A 404 19.42 5.38 16.19
N ASN A 405 20.24 4.40 16.60
CA ASN A 405 20.93 3.51 15.68
C ASN A 405 20.05 2.30 15.35
N CYS A 406 19.66 2.17 14.08
CA CYS A 406 18.84 1.05 13.59
C CYS A 406 19.66 -0.22 13.27
N GLY A 407 20.97 -0.19 13.52
CA GLY A 407 21.84 -1.37 13.43
C GLY A 407 22.10 -1.85 12.00
N LEU A 408 22.66 -3.07 11.90
CA LEU A 408 23.07 -3.68 10.63
C LEU A 408 21.89 -4.21 9.78
N ARG A 409 20.72 -4.39 10.40
CA ARG A 409 19.51 -4.91 9.73
C ARG A 409 18.71 -3.84 8.99
N GLU A 410 19.11 -2.58 9.09
CA GLU A 410 18.48 -1.48 8.37
C GLU A 410 18.72 -1.60 6.86
N THR A 411 17.62 -1.69 6.11
CA THR A 411 17.62 -1.77 4.64
C THR A 411 18.19 -0.49 4.02
N LEU A 412 18.70 -0.59 2.78
CA LEU A 412 19.19 0.59 2.07
C LEU A 412 18.06 1.60 1.78
N ILE A 413 16.85 1.11 1.47
CA ILE A 413 15.65 1.94 1.28
C ILE A 413 15.39 2.80 2.52
N ASN A 414 15.36 2.19 3.71
CA ASN A 414 15.09 2.91 4.95
C ASN A 414 16.18 3.96 5.27
N LYS A 415 17.45 3.69 4.90
CA LYS A 415 18.52 4.68 5.00
C LYS A 415 18.28 5.90 4.11
N LEU A 416 17.78 5.70 2.89
CA LEU A 416 17.47 6.78 1.95
C LEU A 416 16.26 7.59 2.43
N ILE A 417 15.19 6.92 2.87
CA ILE A 417 14.01 7.58 3.45
C ILE A 417 14.42 8.45 4.64
N LYS A 418 15.24 7.93 5.56
CA LYS A 418 15.77 8.69 6.70
C LYS A 418 16.62 9.89 6.29
N LYS A 419 17.44 9.77 5.23
CA LYS A 419 18.21 10.92 4.70
C LYS A 419 17.28 12.00 4.16
N ARG A 420 16.25 11.62 3.40
CA ARG A 420 15.24 12.57 2.91
C ARG A 420 14.50 13.25 4.06
N LEU A 421 13.99 12.48 5.02
CA LEU A 421 13.32 13.03 6.21
C LEU A 421 14.23 13.98 6.99
N LYS A 422 15.53 13.67 7.10
CA LYS A 422 16.50 14.58 7.71
C LYS A 422 16.57 15.92 6.99
N ARG A 423 16.65 15.92 5.66
CA ARG A 423 16.67 17.18 4.87
C ARG A 423 15.37 17.95 5.04
N GLN A 424 14.22 17.28 4.98
CA GLN A 424 12.91 17.90 5.17
C GLN A 424 12.75 18.54 6.55
N LEU A 425 13.22 17.89 7.63
CA LEU A 425 13.24 18.47 8.97
C LEU A 425 14.14 19.70 9.04
N VAL A 426 15.35 19.62 8.47
CA VAL A 426 16.30 20.73 8.45
C VAL A 426 15.74 21.92 7.66
N LEU A 427 15.14 21.68 6.50
CA LEU A 427 14.49 22.70 5.67
C LEU A 427 13.40 23.44 6.46
N ARG A 428 12.48 22.70 7.08
CA ARG A 428 11.43 23.28 7.95
C ARG A 428 12.02 24.11 9.09
N ILE A 429 13.03 23.57 9.79
CA ILE A 429 13.70 24.29 10.90
C ILE A 429 14.31 25.61 10.41
N LEU A 430 14.97 25.61 9.25
CA LEU A 430 15.61 26.81 8.70
C LEU A 430 14.57 27.88 8.35
N ILE A 431 13.48 27.49 7.67
CA ILE A 431 12.40 28.41 7.30
C ILE A 431 11.75 29.03 8.53
N LEU A 432 11.43 28.21 9.54
CA LEU A 432 10.81 28.68 10.78
C LEU A 432 11.74 29.55 11.64
N GLN A 433 13.06 29.34 11.60
CA GLN A 433 14.01 30.17 12.35
C GLN A 433 14.25 31.54 11.70
N GLU A 434 14.19 31.61 10.38
CA GLU A 434 14.49 32.81 9.62
C GLU A 434 13.23 33.58 9.21
N ASN A 435 12.05 33.06 9.58
CA ASN A 435 10.75 33.58 9.17
C ASN A 435 10.64 33.75 7.64
N GLY A 436 11.20 32.78 6.88
CA GLY A 436 11.20 32.81 5.42
C GLY A 436 12.30 31.98 4.78
N ILE A 437 12.35 32.03 3.45
CA ILE A 437 13.30 31.26 2.62
C ILE A 437 14.62 32.03 2.51
N ASN A 438 15.70 31.41 2.98
CA ASN A 438 17.07 31.85 2.69
C ASN A 438 17.76 30.81 1.81
N GLU A 439 17.66 31.02 0.51
CA GLU A 439 18.12 30.09 -0.51
C GLU A 439 19.61 29.74 -0.34
N SER A 440 20.47 30.72 -0.04
CA SER A 440 21.90 30.48 0.14
C SER A 440 22.19 29.52 1.29
N LYS A 441 21.57 29.75 2.45
CA LYS A 441 21.78 28.92 3.64
C LYS A 441 21.16 27.54 3.48
N ILE A 442 19.99 27.47 2.86
CA ILE A 442 19.33 26.20 2.57
C ILE A 442 20.21 25.37 1.63
N LYS A 443 20.62 25.91 0.48
CA LYS A 443 21.50 25.21 -0.47
C LYS A 443 22.81 24.76 0.16
N GLU A 444 23.42 25.59 1.01
CA GLU A 444 24.63 25.22 1.77
C GLU A 444 24.39 24.04 2.72
N THR A 445 23.21 23.98 3.36
CA THR A 445 22.92 22.99 4.40
C THR A 445 22.38 21.67 3.86
N ILE A 446 21.40 21.70 2.94
CA ILE A 446 20.75 20.49 2.39
C ILE A 446 21.37 20.02 1.07
N GLY A 447 22.12 20.88 0.38
CA GLY A 447 22.75 20.62 -0.91
C GLY A 447 21.94 21.16 -2.09
N GLU A 448 22.63 21.76 -3.06
CA GLU A 448 22.01 22.42 -4.22
C GLU A 448 21.15 21.47 -5.06
N GLN A 449 21.59 20.22 -5.25
CA GLN A 449 20.86 19.23 -6.05
C GLN A 449 19.51 18.79 -5.47
N PHE A 450 19.27 19.02 -4.18
CA PHE A 450 18.03 18.62 -3.49
C PHE A 450 17.12 19.81 -3.19
N TYR A 451 17.63 21.04 -3.32
CA TYR A 451 16.92 22.24 -2.91
C TYR A 451 15.55 22.40 -3.58
N GLN A 452 15.49 22.29 -4.91
CA GLN A 452 14.24 22.49 -5.65
C GLN A 452 13.21 21.42 -5.29
N GLU A 453 13.62 20.15 -5.30
CA GLU A 453 12.74 19.01 -5.02
C GLU A 453 12.20 19.05 -3.58
N ASP A 454 13.06 19.27 -2.58
CA ASP A 454 12.62 19.33 -1.18
C ASP A 454 11.75 20.59 -0.92
N LEU A 455 11.95 21.69 -1.67
CA LEU A 455 11.13 22.90 -1.56
C LEU A 455 9.76 22.73 -2.23
N GLU A 456 9.70 22.10 -3.41
CA GLU A 456 8.44 21.74 -4.09
C GLU A 456 7.58 20.83 -3.20
N ILE A 457 8.20 19.80 -2.59
CA ILE A 457 7.51 18.91 -1.63
C ILE A 457 7.02 19.69 -0.39
N LEU A 458 7.75 20.71 0.05
CA LEU A 458 7.30 21.52 1.19
C LEU A 458 6.16 22.48 0.78
N GLY A 459 6.20 23.01 -0.44
CA GLY A 459 5.15 23.86 -1.01
C GLY A 459 3.83 23.13 -1.27
N SER A 460 3.83 21.79 -1.31
CA SER A 460 2.59 20.99 -1.32
C SER A 460 1.94 20.86 0.06
N VAL A 461 2.56 21.40 1.12
CA VAL A 461 1.98 21.43 2.47
C VAL A 461 1.39 22.82 2.70
N ASP A 462 0.05 22.92 2.60
CA ASP A 462 -0.73 24.17 2.60
C ASP A 462 -0.21 25.26 3.54
N ILE A 463 0.11 24.89 4.80
CA ILE A 463 0.50 25.85 5.82
C ILE A 463 1.82 26.59 5.52
N TYR A 464 2.75 25.96 4.81
CA TYR A 464 4.02 26.60 4.45
C TYR A 464 3.82 27.58 3.29
N SER A 465 2.97 27.22 2.33
CA SER A 465 2.58 28.07 1.21
C SER A 465 1.79 29.29 1.71
N GLU A 466 0.88 29.09 2.68
CA GLU A 466 0.10 30.16 3.31
C GLU A 466 0.96 31.17 4.09
N ILE A 467 1.93 30.68 4.89
CA ILE A 467 2.72 31.54 5.78
C ILE A 467 3.92 32.15 5.05
N PHE A 468 4.59 31.38 4.19
CA PHE A 468 5.89 31.74 3.62
C PHE A 468 5.86 31.96 2.10
N GLY A 469 4.75 31.68 1.42
CA GLY A 469 4.62 31.87 -0.03
C GLY A 469 5.54 30.97 -0.85
N ILE A 470 5.76 29.75 -0.35
CA ILE A 470 6.53 28.68 -1.01
C ILE A 470 5.73 28.08 -2.15
#